data_AF-A0A928UK57-F1
#
_entry.id   AF-A0A928UK57-F1
#
_cell.length_a   1.000
_cell.length_b   1.000
_cell.length_c   1.000
_cell.angle_alpha   90.00
_cell.angle_beta   90.00
_cell.angle_gamma   90.00
#
_symmetry.space_group_name_H-M   'P 1'
#
loop_
_entity.id
_entity.type
_entity.pdbx_description
1 polymer ?
#
loop_
_entity_poly.entity_id
_entity_poly.type
_entity_poly.pdbx_seq_one_letter_code
_entity_poly.pdbx_strand_id
1 'polypeptide(L)'
;MTSFKEMEDNLKNFIIQEQSDAHNARNTNRGKYNNIKLWMDPTKNVMPHLFIRISISEACYSLGDFSKINGGLGYEERFVIKWFGRYGVKEKLADLWSSTEKVKEDK
;
A
#
# COMPACT_ATOMS: atom_id res chain seq x y z
N MET A 1 -14.71 3.07 10.06
CA MET A 1 -13.46 2.35 10.37
C MET A 1 -12.80 2.03 9.05
N THR A 2 -11.62 2.58 8.78
CA THR A 2 -10.88 2.25 7.57
C THR A 2 -10.40 0.80 7.65
N SER A 3 -10.50 0.06 6.54
CA SER A 3 -10.08 -1.33 6.46
C SER A 3 -8.93 -1.50 5.47
N PHE A 4 -8.13 -2.56 5.63
CA PHE A 4 -7.10 -2.92 4.65
C PHE A 4 -7.69 -3.08 3.25
N LYS A 5 -8.88 -3.67 3.14
CA LYS A 5 -9.56 -3.87 1.87
C LYS A 5 -9.89 -2.55 1.16
N GLU A 6 -10.36 -1.54 1.91
CA GLU A 6 -10.61 -0.21 1.37
C GLU A 6 -9.32 0.41 0.80
N MET A 7 -8.19 0.24 1.50
CA MET A 7 -6.90 0.76 1.06
C MET A 7 -6.32 0.01 -0.14
N GLU A 8 -6.51 -1.31 -0.21
CA GLU A 8 -6.17 -2.13 -1.38
C GLU A 8 -6.92 -1.67 -2.63
N ASP A 9 -8.24 -1.48 -2.50
CA ASP A 9 -9.08 -1.03 -3.61
C ASP A 9 -8.76 0.43 -4.01
N ASN A 10 -8.42 1.28 -3.04
CA ASN A 10 -7.96 2.64 -3.30
C ASN A 10 -6.64 2.67 -4.11
N LEU A 11 -5.64 1.89 -3.69
CA LEU A 11 -4.37 1.78 -4.40
C LEU A 11 -4.57 1.21 -5.81
N LYS A 12 -5.40 0.16 -5.95
CA LYS A 12 -5.75 -0.43 -7.24
C LYS A 12 -6.33 0.61 -8.20
N ASN A 13 -7.34 1.35 -7.75
CA ASN A 13 -8.01 2.37 -8.57
C ASN A 13 -7.04 3.49 -8.95
N PHE A 14 -6.19 3.91 -8.02
CA PHE A 14 -5.16 4.91 -8.29
C PHE A 14 -4.17 4.47 -9.39
N ILE A 15 -3.64 3.24 -9.28
CA ILE A 15 -2.70 2.71 -10.27
C ILE A 15 -3.35 2.61 -11.65
N ILE A 16 -4.61 2.14 -11.73
CA ILE A 16 -5.35 2.04 -12.99
C ILE A 16 -5.57 3.43 -13.60
N GLN A 17 -5.90 4.42 -12.78
CA GLN A 17 -6.11 5.80 -13.24
C GLN A 17 -4.81 6.42 -13.79
N GLU A 18 -3.70 6.33 -13.05
CA GLU A 18 -2.39 6.83 -13.48
C GLU A 18 -1.91 6.18 -14.79
N GLN A 19 -2.23 4.89 -14.99
CA GLN A 19 -1.88 4.19 -16.24
C GLN A 19 -2.82 4.49 -17.40
N SER A 20 -4.06 4.88 -17.13
CA SER A 20 -5.00 5.28 -18.18
C SER A 20 -4.70 6.67 -18.72
N ASP A 21 -4.17 7.56 -17.88
CA ASP A 21 -3.80 8.93 -18.24
C ASP A 21 -2.48 9.01 -19.01
N ALA A 22 -1.54 8.11 -18.71
CA ALA A 22 -0.41 7.87 -19.60
C ALA A 22 -0.98 7.31 -20.93
N HIS A 23 -0.64 7.95 -22.06
CA HIS A 23 -1.06 7.67 -23.46
C HIS A 23 -1.02 6.18 -23.95
N ASN A 24 -0.69 5.21 -23.09
CA ASN A 24 -0.58 3.77 -23.29
C ASN A 24 -1.79 2.94 -22.79
N ALA A 25 -3.00 3.51 -22.80
CA ALA A 25 -4.24 2.84 -22.39
C ALA A 25 -4.45 1.43 -23.00
N ARG A 26 -3.85 1.13 -24.16
CA ARG A 26 -3.98 -0.14 -24.89
C ARG A 26 -3.28 -1.35 -24.26
N ASN A 27 -2.38 -1.19 -23.28
CA ASN A 27 -1.63 -2.32 -22.71
C ASN A 27 -1.69 -2.43 -21.18
N THR A 28 -2.71 -1.81 -20.57
CA THR A 28 -2.89 -1.82 -19.11
C THR A 28 -3.29 -3.23 -18.67
N ASN A 29 -2.36 -4.02 -18.14
CA ASN A 29 -2.65 -5.34 -17.59
C ASN A 29 -3.38 -5.21 -16.24
N ARG A 30 -4.66 -4.85 -16.29
CA ARG A 30 -5.55 -4.65 -15.14
C ARG A 30 -5.62 -5.89 -14.24
N GLY A 31 -5.44 -7.08 -14.81
CA GLY A 31 -5.41 -8.34 -14.08
C GLY A 31 -4.29 -8.42 -13.04
N LYS A 32 -3.13 -7.79 -13.29
CA LYS A 32 -2.00 -7.76 -12.35
C LYS A 32 -2.37 -7.16 -10.98
N TYR A 33 -3.26 -6.17 -10.98
CA TYR A 33 -3.66 -5.41 -9.79
C TYR A 33 -4.87 -6.00 -9.06
N ASN A 34 -5.39 -7.16 -9.50
CA ASN A 34 -6.45 -7.86 -8.77
C ASN A 34 -5.95 -8.50 -7.47
N ASN A 35 -4.65 -8.80 -7.39
CA ASN A 35 -4.03 -9.46 -6.25
C ASN A 35 -3.21 -8.49 -5.37
N ILE A 36 -3.66 -7.24 -5.26
CA ILE A 36 -3.06 -6.30 -4.31
C ILE A 36 -3.44 -6.74 -2.89
N LYS A 37 -2.44 -6.82 -2.02
CA LYS A 37 -2.65 -7.07 -0.58
C LYS A 37 -1.88 -6.07 0.25
N LEU A 38 -2.54 -5.52 1.26
CA LEU A 38 -1.94 -4.65 2.26
C LEU A 38 -2.08 -5.28 3.63
N TRP A 39 -1.00 -5.27 4.41
CA TRP A 39 -1.04 -5.67 5.81
C TRP A 39 0.06 -4.98 6.62
N MET A 40 -0.10 -5.03 7.93
CA MET A 40 0.82 -4.47 8.91
C MET A 40 1.15 -5.56 9.93
N ASP A 41 2.39 -5.60 10.40
CA ASP A 41 2.84 -6.61 11.36
C ASP A 41 3.73 -5.99 12.44
N PRO A 42 3.14 -5.52 13.56
CA PRO A 42 3.90 -4.92 14.67
C PRO A 42 4.93 -5.83 15.33
N THR A 43 4.99 -7.12 14.98
CA THR A 43 5.98 -8.06 15.51
C THR A 43 7.26 -8.10 14.67
N LYS A 44 7.17 -7.76 13.38
CA LYS A 44 8.31 -7.86 12.46
C LYS A 44 9.26 -6.68 12.52
N ASN A 45 8.76 -5.48 12.77
CA ASN A 45 9.59 -4.29 12.96
C ASN A 45 9.06 -3.44 14.10
N VAL A 46 9.99 -2.84 14.85
CA VAL A 46 9.69 -1.91 15.95
C VAL A 46 9.09 -0.60 15.43
N MET A 47 9.41 -0.21 14.20
CA MET A 47 8.89 1.01 13.58
C MET A 47 7.56 0.74 12.86
N PRO A 48 6.60 1.68 12.89
CA PRO A 48 5.37 1.60 12.10
C PRO A 48 5.65 1.40 10.61
N HIS A 49 5.10 0.33 10.03
CA HIS A 49 5.40 -0.06 8.67
C HIS A 49 4.19 -0.71 7.99
N LEU A 50 4.21 -0.68 6.65
CA LEU A 50 3.20 -1.24 5.78
C LEU A 50 3.84 -2.17 4.78
N PHE A 51 3.33 -3.40 4.70
CA PHE A 51 3.63 -4.31 3.62
C PHE A 51 2.61 -4.13 2.50
N ILE A 52 3.13 -4.02 1.28
CA ILE A 52 2.36 -3.95 0.06
C ILE A 52 2.83 -5.07 -0.85
N ARG A 53 1.90 -5.92 -1.27
CA ARG A 53 2.13 -6.92 -2.29
C ARG A 53 1.35 -6.56 -3.53
N ILE A 54 2.03 -6.57 -4.68
CA ILE A 54 1.41 -6.41 -5.99
C ILE A 54 1.84 -7.59 -6.85
N SER A 55 0.90 -8.47 -7.16
CA SER A 55 1.18 -9.74 -7.86
C SER A 55 2.21 -10.57 -7.08
N ILE A 56 3.36 -10.91 -7.69
CA ILE A 56 4.42 -11.68 -7.04
C ILE A 56 5.39 -10.83 -6.21
N SER A 57 5.39 -9.51 -6.42
CA SER A 57 6.33 -8.58 -5.79
C SER A 57 5.80 -8.05 -4.48
N GLU A 58 6.69 -7.88 -3.50
CA GLU A 58 6.38 -7.41 -2.16
C GLU A 58 7.41 -6.37 -1.71
N ALA A 59 6.93 -5.32 -1.05
CA ALA A 59 7.77 -4.31 -0.44
C ALA A 59 7.21 -3.86 0.90
N CYS A 60 8.10 -3.44 1.78
CA CYS A 60 7.82 -2.88 3.10
C CYS A 60 8.21 -1.41 3.12
N TYR A 61 7.30 -0.56 3.57
CA TYR A 61 7.49 0.89 3.67
C TYR A 61 7.30 1.35 5.10
N SER A 62 8.08 2.34 5.51
CA SER A 62 7.92 3.05 6.78
C SER A 62 6.68 3.94 6.72
N LEU A 63 5.85 3.96 7.77
CA LEU A 63 4.71 4.87 7.85
C LEU A 63 5.10 6.28 8.32
N GLY A 64 6.33 6.47 8.81
CA GLY A 64 6.82 7.78 9.25
C GLY A 64 7.07 8.73 8.07
N ASP A 65 7.86 8.24 7.11
CA ASP A 65 8.41 8.99 5.98
C ASP A 65 8.11 8.35 4.61
N PHE A 66 7.44 7.18 4.58
CA PHE A 66 7.18 6.40 3.36
C PHE A 66 8.45 5.97 2.63
N SER A 67 9.58 5.93 3.33
CA SER A 67 10.80 5.31 2.80
C SER A 67 10.62 3.80 2.70
N LYS A 68 11.25 3.20 1.69
CA LYS A 68 11.26 1.75 1.51
C LYS A 68 12.23 1.14 2.52
N ILE A 69 11.73 0.24 3.36
CA ILE A 69 12.54 -0.50 4.35
C ILE A 69 13.12 -1.76 3.72
N ASN A 70 12.29 -2.53 3.01
CA ASN A 70 12.71 -3.83 2.46
C ASN A 70 11.89 -4.22 1.22
N GLY A 71 12.41 -5.14 0.42
CA GLY A 71 11.77 -5.68 -0.78
C GLY A 71 11.75 -4.70 -1.95
N GLY A 72 10.85 -4.96 -2.89
CA GLY A 72 10.65 -4.06 -4.02
C GLY A 72 9.51 -4.46 -4.95
N LEU A 73 8.85 -3.45 -5.50
CA LEU A 73 7.73 -3.62 -6.46
C LEU A 73 8.14 -3.35 -7.90
N GLY A 74 9.43 -3.15 -8.18
CA GLY A 74 9.92 -2.82 -9.52
C GLY A 74 9.28 -1.54 -10.07
N TYR A 75 8.69 -1.63 -11.26
CA TYR A 75 8.04 -0.49 -11.91
C TYR A 75 6.89 0.10 -11.09
N GLU A 76 6.21 -0.73 -10.29
CA GLU A 76 5.04 -0.29 -9.53
C GLU A 76 5.39 0.60 -8.32
N GLU A 77 6.66 0.62 -7.88
CA GLU A 77 7.09 1.43 -6.74
C GLU A 77 6.77 2.91 -6.93
N ARG A 78 6.95 3.43 -8.14
CA ARG A 78 6.66 4.83 -8.46
C ARG A 78 5.19 5.20 -8.23
N PHE A 79 4.27 4.26 -8.45
CA PHE A 79 2.85 4.51 -8.22
C PHE A 79 2.53 4.45 -6.74
N VAL A 80 3.15 3.53 -5.99
CA VAL A 80 3.00 3.47 -4.54
C VAL A 80 3.51 4.75 -3.87
N ILE A 81 4.67 5.26 -4.29
CA ILE A 81 5.22 6.52 -3.77
C ILE A 81 4.28 7.70 -4.05
N LYS A 82 3.75 7.81 -5.28
CA LYS A 82 2.75 8.84 -5.61
C LYS A 82 1.46 8.67 -4.80
N TRP A 83 1.04 7.43 -4.56
CA TRP A 83 -0.17 7.13 -3.80
C TRP A 83 -0.05 7.58 -2.34
N PHE A 84 1.12 7.40 -1.71
CA PHE A 84 1.39 7.93 -0.37
C PHE A 84 1.25 9.46 -0.27
N GLY A 85 1.55 10.18 -1.36
CA GLY A 85 1.38 11.62 -1.45
C GLY A 85 -0.07 12.09 -1.59
N ARG A 86 -1.06 11.19 -1.72
CA ARG A 86 -2.47 11.58 -1.82
C ARG A 86 -3.03 11.98 -0.46
N TYR A 87 -3.84 13.03 -0.48
CA TYR A 87 -4.57 13.51 0.70
C TYR A 87 -5.36 12.38 1.38
N GLY A 88 -5.22 12.26 2.70
CA GLY A 88 -5.97 11.29 3.50
C GLY A 88 -5.38 9.88 3.55
N VAL A 89 -4.38 9.54 2.71
CA VAL A 89 -3.80 8.19 2.71
C VAL A 89 -2.96 7.97 3.97
N LYS A 90 -2.15 8.96 4.36
CA LYS A 90 -1.28 8.86 5.53
C LYS A 90 -2.08 8.70 6.82
N GLU A 91 -3.11 9.50 7.00
CA GLU A 91 -3.99 9.47 8.17
C GLU A 91 -4.68 8.12 8.28
N LYS A 92 -5.24 7.61 7.18
CA LYS A 92 -5.88 6.29 7.11
C LYS A 92 -4.94 5.14 7.46
N LEU A 93 -3.68 5.20 7.00
CA LEU A 93 -2.68 4.18 7.33
C LEU A 93 -2.25 4.25 8.80
N ALA A 94 -2.14 5.45 9.37
CA ALA A 94 -1.86 5.63 10.80
C ALA A 94 -3.00 5.06 11.66
N ASP A 95 -4.26 5.33 11.30
CA ASP A 95 -5.44 4.79 11.99
C ASP A 95 -5.49 3.25 11.95
N LEU A 96 -5.12 2.65 10.81
CA LEU A 96 -5.01 1.20 10.65
C LEU A 96 -3.89 0.61 11.52
N TRP A 97 -2.75 1.28 11.60
CA TRP A 97 -1.64 0.85 12.45
C TRP A 97 -2.06 0.83 13.93
N SER A 98 -2.61 1.94 14.43
CA SER A 98 -3.08 2.02 15.81
C SER A 98 -4.18 1.01 16.12
N SER A 99 -5.05 0.70 15.16
CA SER A 99 -6.06 -0.35 15.31
C SER A 99 -5.44 -1.75 15.39
N THR A 100 -4.36 -1.99 14.63
CA THR A 100 -3.62 -3.26 14.63
C THR A 100 -2.85 -3.45 15.94
N GLU A 101 -2.28 -2.39 16.51
CA GLU A 101 -1.60 -2.41 17.82
C GLU A 101 -2.57 -2.72 18.96
N LYS A 102 -3.75 -2.09 18.97
CA LYS A 102 -4.78 -2.35 20.01
C LYS A 102 -5.22 -3.80 20.05
N VAL A 103 -5.41 -4.42 18.87
CA VAL A 103 -5.76 -5.85 18.77
C VAL A 103 -4.67 -6.78 19.33
N LYS A 104 -3.42 -6.30 19.43
CA LYS A 104 -2.32 -7.04 20.04
C LYS A 104 -2.32 -6.90 21.56
N GLU A 105 -2.67 -5.75 22.13
CA GLU A 105 -2.76 -5.57 23.60
C GLU A 105 -3.89 -6.39 24.23
N ASP A 106 -4.97 -6.64 23.47
CA ASP A 106 -6.11 -7.44 23.94
C ASP A 106 -5.91 -8.97 23.83
N LYS A 107 -4.73 -9.45 23.41
CA LYS A 107 -4.38 -10.88 23.26
C LYS A 107 -3.21 -11.30 24.13
#